data_AF-A0AAV3XRX1-F1
#
_entry.id   AF-A0AAV3XRX1-F1
#
_cell.length_a   1.000
_cell.length_b   1.000
_cell.length_c   1.000
_cell.angle_alpha   90.00
_cell.angle_beta   90.00
_cell.angle_gamma   90.00
#
_symmetry.space_group_name_H-M   'P 1'
#
loop_
_entity.id
_entity.type
_entity.pdbx_description
1 polymer ?
#
loop_
_entity_poly.entity_id
_entity_poly.type
_entity_poly.pdbx_seq_one_letter_code
_entity_poly.pdbx_strand_id
1 'polypeptide(L)'
;MNWIGLCGRGLVMVARATPFAATGYIFIVVFLKLLPVFQVWLSKYLVDALPGGLQNTSEVLARIILLAAVYAGTLAIAAGLEPIQELLSAWLENRAVAEVDRWLMEAGTRLLDLYRIESPDFHTDLRFSKQAAYYSPRLFRQLQQGVGTLITLAGLLLLLARLQPLLSIVLVGTFLPHLIAEQRLNRLKAEIAIDHSKAAQEMDYYLRIATEANAAKEIRVFGLGDFFLQRFHKCAQVALKEIRTLRLKQLRLSIMFTFNRKKAPAITVRPLAVR
;
A
#
# COMPACT_ATOMS: atom_id res chain seq x y z
N MET A 1 -13.16 -7.54 -19.42
CA MET A 1 -11.67 -7.62 -19.45
C MET A 1 -11.18 -8.05 -18.07
N ASN A 2 -10.57 -9.24 -17.92
CA ASN A 2 -10.15 -9.75 -16.59
C ASN A 2 -8.80 -9.13 -16.18
N TRP A 3 -8.85 -7.95 -15.54
CA TRP A 3 -7.69 -7.14 -15.13
C TRP A 3 -6.69 -7.86 -14.22
N ILE A 4 -7.18 -8.75 -13.34
CA ILE A 4 -6.36 -9.59 -12.44
C ILE A 4 -5.48 -10.56 -13.25
N GLY A 5 -5.99 -11.08 -14.37
CA GLY A 5 -5.25 -11.98 -15.25
C GLY A 5 -4.17 -11.27 -16.07
N LEU A 6 -4.37 -10.01 -16.45
CA LEU A 6 -3.37 -9.20 -17.16
C LEU A 6 -2.20 -8.84 -16.25
N CYS A 7 -2.47 -8.46 -14.99
CA CYS A 7 -1.42 -8.18 -14.00
C CYS A 7 -0.60 -9.44 -13.68
N GLY A 8 -1.27 -10.58 -13.52
CA GLY A 8 -0.60 -11.88 -13.33
C GLY A 8 0.25 -12.27 -14.54
N ARG A 9 -0.21 -11.99 -15.76
CA ARG A 9 0.56 -12.27 -17.00
C ARG A 9 1.78 -11.36 -17.16
N GLY A 10 1.68 -10.08 -16.81
CA GLY A 10 2.82 -9.16 -16.79
C GLY A 10 3.91 -9.62 -15.82
N LEU A 11 3.52 -10.06 -14.63
CA LEU A 11 4.47 -10.61 -13.64
C LEU A 11 5.07 -11.95 -14.04
N VAL A 12 4.30 -12.83 -14.67
CA VAL A 12 4.83 -14.09 -15.22
C VAL A 12 5.79 -13.82 -16.38
N MET A 13 5.56 -12.77 -17.19
CA MET A 13 6.50 -12.36 -18.24
C MET A 13 7.79 -11.76 -17.66
N VAL A 14 7.71 -10.93 -16.63
CA VAL A 14 8.90 -10.38 -15.95
C VAL A 14 9.65 -11.48 -15.17
N ALA A 15 8.94 -12.40 -14.53
CA ALA A 15 9.52 -13.57 -13.86
C ALA A 15 10.21 -14.53 -14.87
N ARG A 16 9.74 -14.59 -16.12
CA ARG A 16 10.40 -15.31 -17.21
C ARG A 16 11.60 -14.56 -17.79
N ALA A 17 11.58 -13.23 -17.79
CA ALA A 17 12.68 -12.40 -18.29
C ALA A 17 13.87 -12.33 -17.31
N THR A 18 13.63 -12.39 -15.99
CA THR A 18 14.67 -12.42 -14.95
C THR A 18 14.35 -13.43 -13.84
N PRO A 19 14.45 -14.75 -14.12
CA PRO A 19 14.08 -15.79 -13.17
C PRO A 19 14.93 -15.76 -11.89
N PHE A 20 16.21 -15.38 -12.00
CA PHE A 20 17.11 -15.31 -10.86
C PHE A 20 16.75 -14.16 -9.90
N ALA A 21 16.47 -12.96 -10.43
CA ALA A 21 16.07 -11.80 -9.63
C ALA A 21 14.69 -11.98 -8.99
N ALA A 22 13.73 -12.59 -9.69
CA ALA A 22 12.40 -12.87 -9.15
C ALA A 22 12.44 -13.92 -8.03
N THR A 23 13.25 -14.97 -8.18
CA THR A 23 13.42 -15.99 -7.14
C THR A 23 14.13 -15.42 -5.91
N GLY A 24 15.19 -14.62 -6.12
CA GLY A 24 15.87 -13.90 -5.05
C GLY A 24 14.94 -12.95 -4.29
N TYR A 25 14.07 -12.23 -5.01
CA TYR A 25 13.04 -11.38 -4.40
C TYR A 25 12.08 -12.17 -3.51
N ILE A 26 11.50 -13.25 -4.03
CA ILE A 26 10.57 -14.09 -3.26
C ILE A 26 11.26 -14.64 -2.01
N PHE A 27 12.52 -15.08 -2.13
CA PHE A 27 13.30 -15.57 -1.01
C PHE A 27 13.51 -14.49 0.06
N ILE A 28 13.95 -13.28 -0.34
CA ILE A 28 14.12 -12.14 0.57
C ILE A 28 12.81 -11.82 1.30
N VAL A 29 11.69 -11.81 0.58
CA VAL A 29 10.37 -11.52 1.13
C VAL A 29 9.98 -12.57 2.16
N VAL A 30 10.06 -13.85 1.82
CA VAL A 30 9.72 -14.95 2.74
C VAL A 30 10.63 -14.91 3.98
N PHE A 31 11.93 -14.69 3.78
CA PHE A 31 12.91 -14.60 4.86
C PHE A 31 12.61 -13.44 5.82
N LEU A 32 12.34 -12.23 5.29
CA LEU A 32 11.93 -11.06 6.07
C LEU A 32 10.60 -11.29 6.81
N LYS A 33 9.67 -12.07 6.26
CA LYS A 33 8.38 -12.37 6.91
C LYS A 33 8.47 -13.45 8.00
N LEU A 34 9.51 -14.29 7.97
CA LEU A 34 9.79 -15.29 9.00
C LEU A 34 10.63 -14.74 10.17
N LEU A 35 11.43 -13.71 9.91
CA LEU A 35 12.26 -13.03 10.92
C LEU A 35 11.50 -12.66 12.20
N PRO A 36 10.30 -12.06 12.17
CA PRO A 36 9.51 -11.76 13.37
C PRO A 36 9.12 -13.02 14.17
N VAL A 37 8.84 -14.14 13.50
CA VAL A 37 8.52 -15.40 14.17
C VAL A 37 9.75 -15.94 14.92
N PHE A 38 10.93 -15.84 14.28
CA PHE A 38 12.19 -16.21 14.90
C PHE A 38 12.57 -15.30 16.08
N GLN A 39 12.27 -14.01 15.98
CA GLN A 39 12.46 -13.03 17.07
C GLN A 39 11.60 -13.37 18.30
N VAL A 40 10.33 -13.74 18.09
CA VAL A 40 9.46 -14.18 19.18
C VAL A 40 10.03 -15.45 19.83
N TRP A 41 10.51 -16.39 19.04
CA TRP A 41 11.15 -17.60 19.57
C TRP A 41 12.42 -17.29 20.37
N LEU A 42 13.30 -16.40 19.88
CA LEU A 42 14.48 -15.91 20.61
C LEU A 42 14.11 -15.23 21.94
N SER A 43 13.07 -14.39 21.92
CA SER A 43 12.61 -13.70 23.13
C SER A 43 12.16 -14.66 24.22
N LYS A 44 11.55 -15.80 23.82
CA LYS A 44 11.20 -16.87 24.76
C LYS A 44 12.45 -17.46 25.42
N TYR A 45 13.47 -17.83 24.64
CA TYR A 45 14.73 -18.34 25.19
C TYR A 45 15.44 -17.34 26.10
N LEU A 46 15.32 -16.05 25.79
CA LEU A 46 15.85 -14.98 26.64
C LEU A 46 15.12 -14.93 27.99
N VAL A 47 13.80 -15.05 28.00
CA VAL A 47 12.98 -15.08 29.22
C VAL A 47 13.21 -16.37 30.02
N ASP A 48 13.29 -17.51 29.35
CA ASP A 48 13.52 -18.83 29.96
C ASP A 48 14.94 -18.96 30.56
N ALA A 49 15.90 -18.11 30.15
CA ALA A 49 17.25 -18.08 30.72
C ALA A 49 17.35 -17.34 32.07
N LEU A 50 16.31 -16.60 32.48
CA LEU A 50 16.27 -15.82 33.73
C LEU A 50 16.08 -16.65 35.02
N PRO A 51 15.31 -17.75 35.06
CA PRO A 51 15.04 -18.49 36.30
C PRO A 51 16.16 -19.44 36.74
N GLY A 52 17.20 -19.66 35.93
CA GLY A 52 18.34 -20.50 36.27
C GLY A 52 19.20 -19.82 37.34
N GLY A 53 19.01 -20.22 38.60
CA GLY A 53 19.64 -19.61 39.77
C GLY A 53 21.13 -19.31 39.61
N LEU A 54 21.56 -18.21 40.24
CA LEU A 54 22.88 -17.55 40.25
C LEU A 54 24.06 -18.41 40.76
N GLN A 55 24.13 -19.70 40.44
CA GLN A 55 25.28 -20.53 40.80
C GLN A 55 26.50 -20.22 39.90
N ASN A 56 26.27 -19.89 38.62
CA ASN A 56 27.30 -19.48 37.65
C ASN A 56 26.93 -18.17 36.93
N THR A 57 27.03 -17.04 37.63
CA THR A 57 26.64 -15.71 37.10
C THR A 57 27.35 -15.33 35.80
N SER A 58 28.60 -15.74 35.58
CA SER A 58 29.37 -15.44 34.38
C SER A 58 28.86 -16.18 33.14
N GLU A 59 28.51 -17.46 33.25
CA GLU A 59 28.00 -18.28 32.15
C GLU A 59 26.59 -17.85 31.74
N VAL A 60 25.74 -17.52 32.72
CA VAL A 60 24.39 -16.99 32.46
C VAL A 60 24.47 -15.63 31.76
N LEU A 61 25.35 -14.73 32.21
CA LEU A 61 25.54 -13.42 31.58
C LEU A 61 26.07 -13.57 30.15
N ALA A 62 27.04 -14.44 29.91
CA ALA A 62 27.56 -14.72 28.56
C ALA A 62 26.47 -15.26 27.63
N ARG A 63 25.59 -16.14 28.12
CA ARG A 63 24.47 -16.69 27.35
C ARG A 63 23.42 -15.64 27.01
N ILE A 64 23.08 -14.76 27.96
CA ILE A 64 22.14 -13.66 27.74
C ILE A 64 22.71 -12.66 26.73
N ILE A 65 23.99 -12.28 26.85
CA ILE A 65 24.67 -11.38 25.91
C ILE A 65 24.70 -12.00 24.51
N LEU A 66 25.00 -13.29 24.39
CA LEU A 66 24.98 -13.98 23.10
C LEU A 66 23.58 -13.98 22.48
N LEU A 67 22.54 -14.31 23.25
CA LEU A 67 21.14 -14.27 22.77
C LEU A 67 20.70 -12.86 22.36
N ALA A 68 21.08 -11.84 23.14
CA ALA A 68 20.82 -10.44 22.82
C ALA A 68 21.57 -9.99 21.56
N ALA A 69 22.82 -10.43 21.38
CA ALA A 69 23.61 -10.16 20.18
C ALA A 69 23.00 -10.84 18.95
N VAL A 70 22.52 -12.08 19.06
CA VAL A 70 21.79 -12.76 17.99
C VAL A 70 20.50 -12.02 17.66
N TYR A 71 19.73 -11.59 18.66
CA TYR A 71 18.52 -10.79 18.47
C TYR A 71 18.82 -9.47 17.74
N ALA A 72 19.84 -8.73 18.18
CA ALA A 72 20.29 -7.51 17.51
C ALA A 72 20.77 -7.80 16.07
N GLY A 73 21.42 -8.93 15.85
CA GLY A 73 21.81 -9.41 14.52
C GLY A 73 20.61 -9.61 13.60
N THR A 74 19.50 -10.18 14.10
CA THR A 74 18.27 -10.31 13.29
C THR A 74 17.70 -8.96 12.86
N LEU A 75 17.76 -7.94 13.73
CA LEU A 75 17.32 -6.58 13.41
C LEU A 75 18.25 -5.93 12.37
N ALA A 76 19.56 -6.11 12.52
CA ALA A 76 20.54 -5.60 11.56
C ALA A 76 20.38 -6.24 10.17
N ILE A 77 20.13 -7.55 10.12
CA ILE A 77 19.85 -8.27 8.87
C ILE A 77 18.58 -7.74 8.22
N ALA A 78 17.49 -7.56 8.99
CA ALA A 78 16.26 -7.00 8.48
C ALA A 78 16.47 -5.59 7.91
N ALA A 79 17.15 -4.72 8.67
CA ALA A 79 17.47 -3.36 8.24
C ALA A 79 18.34 -3.30 6.97
N GLY A 80 19.19 -4.30 6.73
CA GLY A 80 19.97 -4.41 5.49
C GLY A 80 19.17 -4.97 4.31
N LEU A 81 18.25 -5.91 4.56
CA LEU A 81 17.47 -6.57 3.50
C LEU A 81 16.24 -5.76 3.06
N GLU A 82 15.64 -4.97 3.94
CA GLU A 82 14.47 -4.13 3.64
C GLU A 82 14.72 -3.16 2.47
N PRO A 83 15.81 -2.35 2.45
CA PRO A 83 16.11 -1.47 1.32
C PRO A 83 16.36 -2.24 0.01
N ILE A 84 16.98 -3.42 0.10
CA ILE A 84 17.22 -4.28 -1.06
C ILE A 84 15.89 -4.80 -1.62
N GLN A 85 14.98 -5.23 -0.74
CA GLN A 85 13.62 -5.64 -1.12
C GLN A 85 12.88 -4.47 -1.79
N GLU A 86 12.96 -3.26 -1.24
CA GLU A 86 12.31 -2.08 -1.80
C GLU A 86 12.87 -1.73 -3.19
N LEU A 87 14.19 -1.72 -3.34
CA LEU A 87 14.84 -1.45 -4.63
C LEU A 87 14.45 -2.49 -5.68
N LEU A 88 14.46 -3.77 -5.31
CA LEU A 88 14.12 -4.86 -6.23
C LEU A 88 12.64 -4.79 -6.61
N SER A 89 11.76 -4.44 -5.67
CA SER A 89 10.35 -4.21 -5.93
C SER A 89 10.15 -3.03 -6.90
N ALA A 90 10.80 -1.89 -6.67
CA ALA A 90 10.71 -0.72 -7.54
C ALA A 90 11.23 -1.02 -8.96
N TRP A 91 12.31 -1.80 -9.07
CA TRP A 91 12.85 -2.24 -10.35
C TRP A 91 11.88 -3.14 -11.12
N LEU A 92 11.26 -4.11 -10.44
CA LEU A 92 10.21 -4.98 -10.99
C LEU A 92 8.99 -4.16 -11.46
N GLU A 93 8.56 -3.18 -10.65
CA GLU A 93 7.44 -2.30 -10.97
C GLU A 93 7.74 -1.45 -12.22
N ASN A 94 8.91 -0.80 -12.28
CA ASN A 94 9.31 0.01 -13.43
C ASN A 94 9.42 -0.82 -14.71
N ARG A 95 9.93 -2.05 -14.62
CA ARG A 95 10.06 -2.95 -15.77
C ARG A 95 8.70 -3.45 -16.24
N ALA A 96 7.77 -3.72 -15.34
CA ALA A 96 6.40 -4.04 -15.69
C ALA A 96 5.70 -2.89 -16.42
N VAL A 97 5.90 -1.65 -15.97
CA VAL A 97 5.38 -0.45 -16.66
C VAL A 97 5.97 -0.32 -18.06
N ALA A 98 7.29 -0.45 -18.19
CA ALA A 98 7.97 -0.35 -19.48
C ALA A 98 7.50 -1.42 -20.48
N GLU A 99 7.20 -2.63 -20.01
CA GLU A 99 6.67 -3.71 -20.85
C GLU A 99 5.24 -3.43 -21.33
N VAL A 100 4.41 -2.84 -20.46
CA VAL A 100 3.06 -2.40 -20.86
C VAL A 100 3.13 -1.25 -21.86
N ASP A 101 4.03 -0.29 -21.66
CA ASP A 101 4.25 0.80 -22.62
C ASP A 101 4.71 0.27 -23.98
N ARG A 102 5.63 -0.72 -24.00
CA ARG A 102 6.06 -1.41 -25.22
C ARG A 102 4.90 -2.08 -25.93
N TRP A 103 4.10 -2.86 -25.20
CA TRP A 103 2.93 -3.55 -25.76
C TRP A 103 1.90 -2.56 -26.32
N LEU A 104 1.69 -1.44 -25.64
CA LEU A 104 0.77 -0.40 -26.09
C LEU A 104 1.26 0.29 -27.36
N MET A 105 2.58 0.50 -27.48
CA MET A 105 3.21 1.06 -28.66
C MET A 105 3.13 0.09 -29.85
N GLU A 106 3.36 -1.21 -29.63
CA GLU A 106 3.17 -2.26 -30.65
C GLU A 106 1.70 -2.42 -31.09
N ALA A 107 0.75 -2.27 -30.16
CA ALA A 107 -0.67 -2.26 -30.49
C ALA A 107 -1.04 -1.01 -31.31
N GLY A 108 -0.47 0.15 -30.95
CA GLY A 108 -0.62 1.41 -31.67
C GLY A 108 -0.17 1.34 -33.13
N THR A 109 0.96 0.70 -33.40
CA THR A 109 1.49 0.56 -34.77
C THR A 109 0.72 -0.45 -35.63
N ARG A 110 -0.06 -1.34 -35.01
CA ARG A 110 -0.91 -2.33 -35.71
C ARG A 110 -2.32 -1.82 -36.00
N LEU A 111 -2.75 -0.72 -35.39
CA LEU A 111 -4.04 -0.09 -35.68
C LEU A 111 -3.96 0.63 -37.02
N LEU A 112 -4.46 -0.02 -38.08
CA LEU A 112 -4.47 0.49 -39.45
C LEU A 112 -5.60 1.50 -39.72
N ASP A 113 -6.58 1.61 -38.82
CA ASP A 113 -7.80 2.39 -39.06
C ASP A 113 -7.74 3.76 -38.36
N LEU A 114 -7.43 4.80 -39.13
CA LEU A 114 -7.27 6.18 -38.67
C LEU A 114 -8.55 6.72 -38.00
N TYR A 115 -9.71 6.28 -38.47
CA TYR A 115 -11.02 6.66 -37.91
C TYR A 115 -11.19 6.20 -36.46
N ARG A 116 -10.64 5.03 -36.11
CA ARG A 116 -10.67 4.51 -34.74
C ARG A 116 -9.74 5.30 -33.82
N ILE A 117 -8.59 5.74 -34.33
CA ILE A 117 -7.57 6.47 -33.56
C ILE A 117 -8.06 7.87 -33.18
N GLU A 118 -8.81 8.53 -34.06
CA GLU A 118 -9.40 9.87 -33.79
C GLU A 118 -10.64 9.82 -32.90
N SER A 119 -11.19 8.63 -32.63
CA SER A 119 -12.40 8.51 -31.81
C SER A 119 -12.14 8.91 -30.34
N PRO A 120 -13.05 9.68 -29.71
CA PRO A 120 -12.94 10.06 -28.29
C PRO A 120 -12.86 8.84 -27.36
N ASP A 121 -13.55 7.76 -27.73
CA ASP A 121 -13.57 6.51 -26.97
C ASP A 121 -12.19 5.83 -26.96
N PHE A 122 -11.48 5.84 -28.10
CA PHE A 122 -10.13 5.29 -28.18
C PHE A 122 -9.13 6.07 -27.32
N HIS A 123 -9.18 7.41 -27.34
CA HIS A 123 -8.35 8.24 -26.48
C HIS A 123 -8.65 8.00 -24.99
N THR A 124 -9.92 7.78 -24.66
CA THR A 124 -10.36 7.50 -23.29
C THR A 124 -9.90 6.11 -22.83
N ASP A 125 -10.08 5.08 -23.66
CA ASP A 125 -9.61 3.72 -23.39
C ASP A 125 -8.09 3.64 -23.28
N LEU A 126 -7.37 4.39 -24.12
CA LEU A 126 -5.91 4.50 -24.08
C LEU A 126 -5.46 5.15 -22.77
N ARG A 127 -6.12 6.24 -22.35
CA ARG A 127 -5.84 6.90 -21.06
C ARG A 127 -6.09 5.95 -19.89
N PHE A 128 -7.23 5.27 -19.87
CA PHE A 128 -7.55 4.30 -18.82
C PHE A 128 -6.58 3.12 -18.82
N SER A 129 -6.15 2.64 -19.99
CA SER A 129 -5.16 1.55 -20.11
C SER A 129 -3.79 1.99 -19.59
N LYS A 130 -3.32 3.18 -19.96
CA LYS A 130 -2.06 3.76 -19.42
C LYS A 130 -2.16 3.95 -17.92
N GLN A 131 -3.24 4.55 -17.45
CA GLN A 131 -3.43 4.81 -16.03
C GLN A 131 -3.48 3.49 -15.25
N ALA A 132 -4.25 2.50 -15.70
CA ALA A 132 -4.28 1.17 -15.10
C ALA A 132 -2.91 0.47 -15.13
N ALA A 133 -2.11 0.66 -16.18
CA ALA A 133 -0.73 0.16 -16.25
C ALA A 133 0.17 0.78 -15.17
N TYR A 134 0.03 2.08 -14.89
CA TYR A 134 0.76 2.77 -13.82
C TYR A 134 0.27 2.40 -12.41
N TYR A 135 -1.02 2.07 -12.24
CA TYR A 135 -1.58 1.68 -10.94
C TYR A 135 -1.41 0.18 -10.62
N SER A 136 -1.26 -0.67 -11.63
CA SER A 136 -1.09 -2.12 -11.51
C SER A 136 0.07 -2.56 -10.59
N PRO A 137 1.29 -1.99 -10.70
CA PRO A 137 2.41 -2.38 -9.85
C PRO A 137 2.17 -2.11 -8.37
N ARG A 138 1.46 -1.02 -8.03
CA ARG A 138 1.07 -0.71 -6.65
C ARG A 138 0.10 -1.75 -6.07
N LEU A 139 -0.84 -2.25 -6.87
CA LEU A 139 -1.77 -3.30 -6.45
C LEU A 139 -1.04 -4.61 -6.18
N PHE A 140 -0.02 -4.93 -6.97
CA PHE A 140 0.82 -6.11 -6.72
C PHE A 140 1.56 -5.99 -5.39
N ARG A 141 2.17 -4.83 -5.09
CA ARG A 141 2.81 -4.57 -3.80
C ARG A 141 1.85 -4.77 -2.62
N GLN A 142 0.61 -4.29 -2.74
CA GLN A 142 -0.42 -4.47 -1.71
C GLN A 142 -0.81 -5.94 -1.54
N LEU A 143 -0.98 -6.69 -2.63
CA LEU A 143 -1.27 -8.13 -2.57
C LEU A 143 -0.13 -8.91 -1.91
N GLN A 144 1.11 -8.62 -2.29
CA GLN A 144 2.30 -9.23 -1.70
C GLN A 144 2.40 -8.91 -0.20
N GLN A 145 2.16 -7.66 0.20
CA GLN A 145 2.11 -7.29 1.61
C GLN A 145 1.03 -8.08 2.35
N GLY A 146 -0.17 -8.21 1.78
CA GLY A 146 -1.27 -9.00 2.35
C GLY A 146 -0.90 -10.48 2.54
N VAL A 147 -0.34 -11.13 1.53
CA VAL A 147 0.13 -12.52 1.61
C VAL A 147 1.24 -12.67 2.65
N GLY A 148 2.20 -11.75 2.67
CA GLY A 148 3.28 -11.75 3.65
C GLY A 148 2.76 -11.65 5.09
N THR A 149 1.79 -10.76 5.33
CA THR A 149 1.13 -10.62 6.63
C THR A 149 0.42 -11.91 7.06
N LEU A 150 -0.27 -12.59 6.15
CA LEU A 150 -0.91 -13.89 6.43
C LEU A 150 0.11 -14.96 6.80
N ILE A 151 1.25 -15.02 6.11
CA ILE A 151 2.33 -15.97 6.42
C ILE A 151 2.89 -15.71 7.82
N THR A 152 3.20 -14.45 8.14
CA THR A 152 3.71 -14.08 9.47
C THR A 152 2.70 -14.40 10.57
N LEU A 153 1.41 -14.12 10.35
CA LEU A 153 0.34 -14.44 11.29
C LEU A 153 0.19 -15.95 11.50
N ALA A 154 0.15 -16.71 10.42
CA ALA A 154 0.05 -18.17 10.49
C ALA A 154 1.25 -18.77 11.22
N GLY A 155 2.47 -18.29 10.92
CA GLY A 155 3.70 -18.70 11.60
C GLY A 155 3.66 -18.38 13.09
N LEU A 156 3.22 -17.17 13.46
CA LEU A 156 3.10 -16.76 14.86
C LEU A 156 2.04 -17.56 15.61
N LEU A 157 0.88 -17.83 14.99
CA LEU A 157 -0.18 -18.67 15.55
C LEU A 157 0.29 -20.11 15.76
N LEU A 158 0.97 -20.71 14.79
CA LEU A 158 1.55 -22.05 14.91
C LEU A 158 2.59 -22.13 16.04
N LEU A 159 3.45 -21.11 16.15
CA LEU A 159 4.46 -21.03 17.19
C LEU A 159 3.82 -20.92 18.58
N LEU A 160 2.86 -19.99 18.75
CA LEU A 160 2.15 -19.79 20.02
C LEU A 160 1.30 -21.00 20.39
N ALA A 161 0.66 -21.67 19.43
CA ALA A 161 -0.19 -22.83 19.69
C ALA A 161 0.60 -24.00 20.28
N ARG A 162 1.87 -24.17 19.85
CA ARG A 162 2.79 -25.16 20.43
C ARG A 162 3.29 -24.78 21.82
N LEU A 163 3.38 -23.48 22.12
CA LEU A 163 3.91 -22.98 23.39
C LEU A 163 2.83 -22.98 24.48
N GLN A 164 1.77 -22.22 24.25
CA GLN A 164 0.59 -22.16 25.12
C GLN A 164 -0.65 -21.84 24.27
N PRO A 165 -1.64 -22.76 24.19
CA PRO A 165 -2.84 -22.55 23.38
C PRO A 165 -3.66 -21.33 23.86
N LEU A 166 -3.59 -21.00 25.14
CA LEU A 166 -4.29 -19.86 25.74
C LEU A 166 -3.81 -18.51 25.18
N LEU A 167 -2.49 -18.34 24.98
CA LEU A 167 -1.92 -17.15 24.33
C LEU A 167 -2.36 -17.04 22.86
N SER A 168 -2.53 -18.17 22.18
CA SER A 168 -3.03 -18.19 20.80
C SER A 168 -4.46 -17.67 20.72
N ILE A 169 -5.32 -18.08 21.65
CA ILE A 169 -6.72 -17.60 21.73
C ILE A 169 -6.76 -16.09 21.99
N VAL A 170 -5.92 -15.58 22.90
CA VAL A 170 -5.82 -14.14 23.17
C VAL A 170 -5.34 -13.35 21.95
N LEU A 171 -4.36 -13.89 21.20
CA LEU A 171 -3.87 -13.28 19.97
C LEU A 171 -4.99 -13.20 18.93
N VAL A 172 -5.71 -14.30 18.71
CA VAL A 172 -6.87 -14.35 17.80
C VAL A 172 -7.95 -13.36 18.23
N GLY A 173 -8.27 -13.30 19.53
CA GLY A 173 -9.26 -12.37 20.09
C GLY A 173 -8.88 -10.90 19.92
N THR A 174 -7.58 -10.57 19.91
CA THR A 174 -7.08 -9.21 19.65
C THR A 174 -7.02 -8.91 18.15
N PHE A 175 -6.70 -9.91 17.34
CA PHE A 175 -6.50 -9.75 15.90
C PHE A 175 -7.81 -9.66 15.12
N LEU A 176 -8.84 -10.43 15.52
CA LEU A 176 -10.17 -10.37 14.90
C LEU A 176 -10.77 -8.96 14.81
N PRO A 177 -10.88 -8.19 15.92
CA PRO A 177 -11.45 -6.84 15.84
C PRO A 177 -10.58 -5.90 15.00
N HIS A 178 -9.26 -6.10 14.99
CA HIS A 178 -8.35 -5.35 14.15
C HIS A 178 -8.62 -5.60 12.66
N LEU A 179 -8.75 -6.87 12.26
CA LEU A 179 -9.10 -7.26 10.88
C LEU A 179 -10.43 -6.66 10.42
N ILE A 180 -11.48 -6.74 11.26
CA ILE A 180 -12.81 -6.21 10.91
C ILE A 180 -12.73 -4.70 10.68
N ALA A 181 -12.01 -3.99 11.54
CA ALA A 181 -11.80 -2.56 11.39
C ALA A 181 -11.01 -2.19 10.15
N GLU A 182 -9.95 -2.94 9.84
CA GLU A 182 -9.15 -2.74 8.65
C GLU A 182 -9.96 -2.98 7.37
N GLN A 183 -10.78 -4.03 7.34
CA GLN A 183 -11.70 -4.28 6.23
C GLN A 183 -12.72 -3.14 6.04
N ARG A 184 -13.31 -2.63 7.13
CA ARG A 184 -14.25 -1.50 7.07
C ARG A 184 -13.57 -0.24 6.53
N LEU A 185 -12.34 0.05 6.98
CA LEU A 185 -11.56 1.16 6.44
C LEU A 185 -11.24 0.99 4.97
N ASN A 186 -10.85 -0.22 4.55
CA ASN A 186 -10.49 -0.48 3.16
C ASN A 186 -11.70 -0.34 2.23
N ARG A 187 -12.90 -0.77 2.67
CA ARG A 187 -14.14 -0.52 1.93
C ARG A 187 -14.46 0.97 1.80
N LEU A 188 -14.36 1.72 2.90
CA LEU A 188 -14.57 3.16 2.90
C LEU A 188 -13.57 3.91 1.99
N LYS A 189 -12.30 3.49 2.00
CA LYS A 189 -11.28 4.02 1.09
C LYS A 189 -11.63 3.73 -0.36
N ALA A 190 -12.13 2.54 -0.66
CA ALA A 190 -12.50 2.15 -2.02
C ALA A 190 -13.69 2.96 -2.54
N GLU A 191 -14.74 3.14 -1.73
CA GLU A 191 -15.92 3.93 -2.09
C GLU A 191 -15.55 5.39 -2.38
N ILE A 192 -14.79 6.02 -1.48
CA ILE A 192 -14.41 7.43 -1.66
C ILE A 192 -13.36 7.60 -2.76
N ALA A 193 -12.55 6.58 -3.07
CA ALA A 193 -11.66 6.62 -4.23
C ALA A 193 -12.43 6.71 -5.56
N ILE A 194 -13.64 6.12 -5.65
CA ILE A 194 -14.50 6.22 -6.82
C ILE A 194 -15.04 7.66 -6.95
N ASP A 195 -15.50 8.26 -5.86
CA ASP A 195 -16.02 9.64 -5.86
C ASP A 195 -14.92 10.66 -6.15
N HIS A 196 -13.76 10.49 -5.53
CA HIS A 196 -12.55 11.25 -5.84
C HIS A 196 -12.15 11.15 -7.31
N SER A 197 -12.28 9.98 -7.93
CA SER A 197 -11.97 9.80 -9.35
C SER A 197 -12.85 10.69 -10.22
N LYS A 198 -14.14 10.87 -9.89
CA LYS A 198 -15.05 11.73 -10.65
C LYS A 198 -14.71 13.20 -10.49
N ALA A 199 -14.54 13.68 -9.25
CA ALA A 199 -14.19 15.07 -9.00
C ALA A 199 -12.82 15.43 -9.59
N ALA A 200 -11.84 14.51 -9.53
CA ALA A 200 -10.53 14.69 -10.14
C ALA A 200 -10.60 14.71 -11.68
N GLN A 201 -11.45 13.87 -12.28
CA GLN A 201 -11.70 13.89 -13.73
C GLN A 201 -12.32 15.21 -14.19
N GLU A 202 -13.29 15.77 -13.45
CA GLU A 202 -13.87 17.09 -13.76
C GLU A 202 -12.83 18.21 -13.64
N MET A 203 -12.00 18.18 -12.59
CA MET A 203 -10.92 19.16 -12.41
C MET A 203 -9.90 19.10 -13.56
N ASP A 204 -9.50 17.89 -13.97
CA ASP A 204 -8.59 17.66 -15.10
C ASP A 204 -9.21 18.16 -16.42
N TYR A 205 -10.51 17.93 -16.63
CA TYR A 205 -11.24 18.41 -17.79
C TYR A 205 -11.24 19.95 -17.89
N TYR A 206 -11.61 20.64 -16.80
CA TYR A 206 -11.62 22.10 -16.78
C TYR A 206 -10.22 22.69 -16.91
N LEU A 207 -9.23 22.07 -16.29
CA LEU A 207 -7.82 22.47 -16.44
C LEU A 207 -7.36 22.32 -17.89
N ARG A 208 -7.70 21.21 -18.55
CA ARG A 208 -7.31 20.94 -19.94
C ARG A 208 -7.93 21.96 -20.89
N ILE A 209 -9.23 22.24 -20.76
CA ILE A 209 -9.92 23.24 -21.58
C ILE A 209 -9.31 24.63 -21.41
N ALA A 210 -8.95 25.00 -20.17
CA ALA A 210 -8.33 26.30 -19.91
C ALA A 210 -6.88 26.42 -20.40
N THR A 211 -6.18 25.30 -20.60
CA THR A 211 -4.74 25.27 -20.96
C THR A 211 -4.48 24.91 -22.43
N GLU A 212 -5.45 24.29 -23.11
CA GLU A 212 -5.33 23.89 -24.51
C GLU A 212 -5.41 25.11 -25.44
N ALA A 213 -4.40 25.28 -26.30
CA ALA A 213 -4.19 26.52 -27.06
C ALA A 213 -5.35 26.94 -27.96
N ASN A 214 -6.15 25.99 -28.45
CA ASN A 214 -7.33 26.28 -29.26
C ASN A 214 -8.50 26.80 -28.41
N ALA A 215 -8.84 26.07 -27.34
CA ALA A 215 -9.92 26.44 -26.42
C ALA A 215 -9.61 27.72 -25.61
N ALA A 216 -8.35 27.92 -25.21
CA ALA A 216 -7.93 29.10 -24.45
C ALA A 216 -8.14 30.41 -25.21
N LYS A 217 -8.01 30.40 -26.54
CA LYS A 217 -8.29 31.58 -27.39
C LYS A 217 -9.77 31.95 -27.36
N GLU A 218 -10.65 30.96 -27.47
CA GLU A 218 -12.10 31.16 -27.39
C GLU A 218 -12.52 31.68 -26.02
N ILE A 219 -12.00 31.08 -24.94
CA ILE A 219 -12.28 31.51 -23.56
C ILE A 219 -11.88 32.98 -23.36
N ARG A 220 -10.75 33.40 -23.93
CA ARG A 220 -10.27 34.79 -23.83
C ARG A 220 -11.09 35.76 -24.68
N VAL A 221 -11.54 35.35 -25.86
CA VAL A 221 -12.40 36.16 -26.74
C VAL A 221 -13.80 36.34 -26.16
N PHE A 222 -14.37 35.28 -25.57
CA PHE A 222 -15.71 35.30 -24.97
C PHE A 222 -15.73 35.74 -23.49
N GLY A 223 -14.57 36.00 -22.87
CA GLY A 223 -14.48 36.42 -21.46
C GLY A 223 -14.92 35.35 -20.45
N LEU A 224 -14.84 34.06 -20.82
CA LEU A 224 -15.36 32.94 -20.01
C LEU A 224 -14.40 32.47 -18.89
N GLY A 225 -13.26 33.14 -18.70
CA GLY A 225 -12.22 32.72 -17.76
C GLY A 225 -12.74 32.53 -16.33
N ASP A 226 -13.49 33.50 -15.81
CA ASP A 226 -14.03 33.47 -14.44
C ASP A 226 -15.04 32.34 -14.24
N PHE A 227 -15.82 32.01 -15.29
CA PHE A 227 -16.78 30.91 -15.25
C PHE A 227 -16.09 29.55 -15.05
N PHE A 228 -15.05 29.28 -15.83
CA PHE A 228 -14.28 28.04 -15.71
C PHE A 228 -13.52 27.98 -14.38
N LEU A 229 -12.95 29.10 -13.93
CA LEU A 229 -12.24 29.17 -12.65
C LEU A 229 -13.17 28.90 -11.46
N GLN A 230 -14.37 29.47 -11.45
CA GLN A 230 -15.36 29.20 -10.40
C GLN A 230 -15.80 27.73 -10.38
N ARG A 231 -15.97 27.13 -11.55
CA ARG A 231 -16.38 25.72 -11.67
C ARG A 231 -15.27 24.78 -11.17
N PHE A 232 -14.02 25.05 -11.55
CA PHE A 232 -12.85 24.35 -11.02
C PHE A 232 -12.76 24.47 -9.50
N HIS A 233 -12.93 25.67 -8.94
CA HIS A 233 -12.90 25.88 -7.49
C HIS A 233 -14.00 25.09 -6.76
N LYS A 234 -15.22 25.03 -7.30
CA LYS A 234 -16.30 24.22 -6.71
C LYS A 234 -15.93 22.74 -6.69
N CYS A 235 -15.45 22.18 -7.80
CA CYS A 235 -15.01 20.78 -7.87
C CYS A 235 -13.85 20.50 -6.89
N ALA A 236 -12.87 21.41 -6.82
CA ALA A 236 -11.73 21.31 -5.91
C ALA A 236 -12.16 21.33 -4.43
N GLN A 237 -13.13 22.16 -4.05
CA GLN A 237 -13.65 22.21 -2.68
C GLN A 237 -14.35 20.90 -2.28
N VAL A 238 -15.13 20.29 -3.20
CA VAL A 238 -15.76 18.99 -2.97
C VAL A 238 -14.70 17.91 -2.76
N ALA A 239 -13.72 17.82 -3.65
CA ALA A 239 -12.63 16.86 -3.55
C ALA A 239 -11.81 17.03 -2.24
N LEU A 240 -11.45 18.26 -1.88
CA LEU A 240 -10.70 18.53 -0.64
C LEU A 240 -11.52 18.21 0.62
N LYS A 241 -12.84 18.45 0.60
CA LYS A 241 -13.73 18.12 1.73
C LYS A 241 -13.80 16.61 1.93
N GLU A 242 -13.96 15.84 0.86
CA GLU A 242 -13.91 14.37 0.92
C GLU A 242 -12.57 13.86 1.48
N ILE A 243 -11.42 14.37 1.02
CA ILE A 243 -10.09 14.00 1.54
C ILE A 243 -10.00 14.29 3.04
N ARG A 244 -10.52 15.44 3.47
CA ARG A 244 -10.50 15.82 4.89
C ARG A 244 -11.36 14.88 5.72
N THR A 245 -12.56 14.50 5.25
CA THR A 245 -13.41 13.54 5.97
C THR A 245 -12.76 12.17 6.07
N LEU A 246 -12.02 11.73 5.04
CA LEU A 246 -11.23 10.50 5.07
C LEU A 246 -10.14 10.54 6.14
N ARG A 247 -9.29 11.58 6.12
CA ARG A 247 -8.22 11.74 7.11
C ARG A 247 -8.77 11.78 8.53
N LEU A 248 -9.90 12.45 8.73
CA LEU A 248 -10.58 12.52 10.04
C LEU A 248 -11.17 11.16 10.45
N LYS A 249 -11.79 10.40 9.55
CA LYS A 249 -12.27 9.04 9.84
C LYS A 249 -11.10 8.10 10.15
N GLN A 250 -10.00 8.18 9.42
CA GLN A 250 -8.77 7.42 9.68
C GLN A 250 -8.16 7.79 11.04
N LEU A 251 -8.05 9.08 11.35
CA LEU A 251 -7.58 9.54 12.66
C LEU A 251 -8.49 9.08 13.78
N ARG A 252 -9.82 9.21 13.65
CA ARG A 252 -10.77 8.72 14.66
C ARG A 252 -10.64 7.22 14.88
N LEU A 253 -10.49 6.43 13.82
CA LEU A 253 -10.34 4.99 13.98
C LEU A 253 -8.98 4.64 14.59
N SER A 254 -7.89 5.25 14.12
CA SER A 254 -6.55 5.06 14.68
C SER A 254 -6.47 5.48 16.15
N ILE A 255 -7.06 6.62 16.50
CA ILE A 255 -7.21 7.10 17.88
C ILE A 255 -8.08 6.13 18.65
N MET A 256 -9.24 5.70 18.16
CA MET A 256 -10.10 4.73 18.86
C MET A 256 -9.36 3.43 19.16
N PHE A 257 -8.53 2.92 18.25
CA PHE A 257 -7.68 1.75 18.48
C PHE A 257 -6.55 2.01 19.49
N THR A 258 -5.92 3.19 19.42
CA THR A 258 -4.84 3.57 20.34
C THR A 258 -5.36 3.91 21.74
N PHE A 259 -6.54 4.53 21.84
CA PHE A 259 -7.23 4.90 23.09
C PHE A 259 -8.02 3.74 23.69
N ASN A 260 -8.41 2.71 22.92
CA ASN A 260 -8.95 1.48 23.52
C ASN A 260 -7.89 0.73 24.36
N ARG A 261 -6.62 1.20 24.37
CA ARG A 261 -5.57 0.77 25.32
C ARG A 261 -5.49 1.59 26.60
N LYS A 262 -6.07 2.79 26.70
CA LYS A 262 -6.17 3.58 27.95
C LYS A 262 -7.40 4.50 27.91
N LYS A 263 -8.33 4.27 28.84
CA LYS A 263 -9.53 5.07 29.15
C LYS A 263 -9.43 6.56 28.74
N ALA A 264 -10.48 7.06 28.08
CA ALA A 264 -10.72 8.46 27.68
C ALA A 264 -10.62 9.46 28.87
N PRO A 265 -10.35 10.76 28.61
CA PRO A 265 -11.47 11.69 28.31
C PRO A 265 -11.22 12.81 27.28
N ALA A 266 -12.34 13.22 26.68
CA ALA A 266 -12.77 14.53 26.16
C ALA A 266 -11.88 15.34 25.20
N ILE A 267 -12.33 15.41 23.94
CA ILE A 267 -11.91 16.38 22.92
C ILE A 267 -12.94 17.50 22.86
N THR A 268 -12.52 18.75 23.11
CA THR A 268 -13.29 19.95 22.76
C THR A 268 -12.54 20.69 21.65
N VAL A 269 -12.86 20.40 20.39
CA VAL A 269 -12.35 21.15 19.23
C VAL A 269 -13.38 22.20 18.85
N ARG A 270 -13.08 23.46 19.19
CA ARG A 270 -13.84 24.66 18.82
C ARG A 270 -13.56 25.02 17.35
N PRO A 271 -14.56 25.26 16.49
CA PRO A 271 -14.33 25.62 15.10
C PRO A 271 -13.84 27.08 14.98
N LEU A 272 -12.76 27.27 14.20
CA LEU A 272 -12.28 28.57 13.76
C LEU A 272 -13.29 29.17 12.76
N ALA A 273 -13.91 30.27 13.16
CA ALA A 273 -14.62 31.16 12.26
C ALA A 273 -13.60 31.93 11.42
N VAL A 274 -13.71 31.82 10.09
CA VAL A 274 -13.01 32.70 9.16
C VAL A 274 -13.99 33.83 8.84
N ARG A 275 -13.58 35.06 9.15
CA ARG A 275 -14.19 36.31 8.68
C ARG A 275 -13.61 36.66 7.33
#